data_AF-A0A960P4C4-F1
#
_entry.id   AF-A0A960P4C4-F1
#
_cell.length_a   1.000
_cell.length_b   1.000
_cell.length_c   1.000
_cell.angle_alpha   90.00
_cell.angle_beta   90.00
_cell.angle_gamma   90.00
#
_symmetry.space_group_name_H-M   'P 1'
#
loop_
_entity.id
_entity.type
_entity.pdbx_description
1 polymer ?
#
loop_
_entity_poly.entity_id
_entity_poly.type
_entity_poly.pdbx_seq_one_letter_code
_entity_poly.pdbx_strand_id
1 'polypeptide(L)'
;YTVHNMGIKVPITEMIEKALETKADAIGMSGLLVKSTLIMRDNLLELSSRDLDRIPVLLGGAALTRAYVERDLRENHSGRLFYGKDAFEGLHTMDRLMKIKAEGEQEDDKSWGIEPGGRDIPGLSERMAARAGEGPEAPADLPARSPEVATDNQVFVPPFLGTRVVKGTPIDEIAGW
;
A
#
# COMPACT_ATOMS: atom_id res chain seq x y z
N TYR A 1 5.08 -19.65 -13.68
CA TYR A 1 5.21 -19.42 -12.23
C TYR A 1 4.37 -20.43 -11.47
N THR A 2 4.85 -20.86 -10.30
CA THR A 2 4.04 -21.57 -9.31
C THR A 2 3.62 -20.56 -8.25
N VAL A 3 2.31 -20.38 -8.03
CA VAL A 3 1.79 -19.41 -7.06
C VAL A 3 1.16 -20.15 -5.90
N HIS A 4 1.71 -19.97 -4.70
CA HIS A 4 1.14 -20.48 -3.46
C HIS A 4 0.26 -19.40 -2.84
N ASN A 5 -1.03 -19.40 -3.19
CA ASN A 5 -1.99 -18.44 -2.64
C ASN A 5 -2.36 -18.79 -1.19
N MET A 6 -2.07 -17.90 -0.26
CA MET A 6 -2.36 -18.06 1.17
C MET A 6 -3.70 -17.45 1.62
N GLY A 7 -4.42 -16.76 0.73
CA GLY A 7 -5.69 -16.12 1.03
C GLY A 7 -5.57 -14.72 1.63
N ILE A 8 -6.48 -14.37 2.53
CA ILE A 8 -6.60 -13.03 3.13
C ILE A 8 -6.34 -13.08 4.63
N LYS A 9 -5.90 -11.95 5.21
CA LYS A 9 -5.60 -11.81 6.65
C LYS A 9 -4.57 -12.85 7.15
N VAL A 10 -3.58 -13.14 6.32
CA VAL A 10 -2.51 -14.08 6.63
C VAL A 10 -1.46 -13.39 7.53
N PRO A 11 -1.09 -13.97 8.67
CA PRO A 11 -0.01 -13.45 9.51
C PRO A 11 1.37 -13.60 8.85
N ILE A 12 2.28 -12.67 9.15
CA ILE A 12 3.65 -12.68 8.59
C ILE A 12 4.44 -13.95 8.94
N THR A 13 4.24 -14.52 10.13
CA THR A 13 4.94 -15.76 10.51
C THR A 13 4.55 -16.92 9.61
N GLU A 14 3.26 -17.05 9.28
CA GLU A 14 2.77 -18.09 8.36
C GLU A 14 3.31 -17.86 6.94
N MET A 15 3.36 -16.60 6.49
CA MET A 15 3.94 -16.24 5.20
C MET A 15 5.42 -16.64 5.10
N ILE A 16 6.19 -16.36 6.15
CA ILE A 16 7.61 -16.71 6.25
C ILE A 16 7.79 -18.22 6.23
N GLU A 17 7.04 -18.95 7.07
CA GLU A 17 7.10 -20.41 7.13
C GLU A 17 6.82 -21.01 5.75
N LYS A 18 5.79 -20.53 5.05
CA LYS A 18 5.45 -21.01 3.72
C LYS A 18 6.50 -20.65 2.67
N ALA A 19 7.05 -19.44 2.73
CA ALA A 19 8.12 -19.01 1.84
C ALA A 19 9.38 -19.88 2.01
N LEU A 20 9.73 -20.24 3.24
CA LEU A 20 10.87 -21.10 3.53
C LEU A 20 10.61 -22.56 3.12
N GLU A 21 9.43 -23.10 3.43
CA GLU A 21 9.02 -24.46 3.04
C GLU A 21 9.08 -24.66 1.52
N THR A 22 8.53 -23.70 0.78
CA THR A 22 8.43 -23.75 -0.69
C THR A 22 9.68 -23.23 -1.40
N LYS A 23 10.65 -22.68 -0.66
CA LYS A 23 11.82 -21.97 -1.19
C LYS A 23 11.42 -20.88 -2.19
N ALA A 24 10.43 -20.07 -1.80
CA ALA A 24 9.84 -19.05 -2.65
C ALA A 24 10.88 -18.03 -3.12
N ASP A 25 10.77 -17.65 -4.39
CA ASP A 25 11.66 -16.66 -5.02
C ASP A 25 11.29 -15.21 -4.74
N ALA A 26 10.04 -14.98 -4.32
CA ALA A 26 9.53 -13.68 -3.94
C ALA A 26 8.30 -13.84 -3.05
N ILE A 27 8.01 -12.81 -2.25
CA ILE A 27 6.79 -12.71 -1.43
C ILE A 27 5.92 -11.60 -1.99
N GLY A 28 4.66 -11.90 -2.29
CA GLY A 28 3.66 -10.91 -2.69
C GLY A 28 2.72 -10.55 -1.54
N MET A 29 2.46 -9.26 -1.33
CA MET A 29 1.43 -8.79 -0.40
C MET A 29 0.48 -7.80 -1.08
N SER A 30 -0.82 -7.98 -0.85
CA SER A 30 -1.87 -7.13 -1.42
C SER A 30 -2.71 -6.41 -0.36
N GLY A 31 -3.01 -5.12 -0.56
CA GLY A 31 -3.71 -4.28 0.41
C GLY A 31 -4.88 -3.50 -0.21
N LEU A 32 -6.07 -3.63 0.36
CA LEU A 32 -7.28 -2.91 -0.08
C LEU A 32 -7.56 -1.66 0.75
N LEU A 33 -7.25 -1.69 2.05
CA LEU A 33 -7.55 -0.60 2.98
C LEU A 33 -6.28 0.09 3.44
N VAL A 34 -6.37 1.38 3.77
CA VAL A 34 -5.22 2.17 4.25
C VAL A 34 -4.58 1.55 5.49
N LYS A 35 -5.35 0.93 6.40
CA LYS A 35 -4.78 0.24 7.56
C LYS A 35 -3.87 -0.95 7.17
N SER A 36 -4.12 -1.58 6.03
CA SER A 36 -3.31 -2.70 5.55
C SER A 36 -1.89 -2.27 5.16
N THR A 37 -1.67 -1.00 4.81
CA THR A 37 -0.34 -0.51 4.42
C THR A 37 0.61 -0.47 5.63
N LEU A 38 0.10 -0.11 6.81
CA LEU A 38 0.86 -0.14 8.06
C LEU A 38 1.26 -1.58 8.44
N ILE A 39 0.35 -2.53 8.27
CA ILE A 39 0.65 -3.95 8.51
C ILE A 39 1.76 -4.43 7.57
N MET A 40 1.75 -4.01 6.30
CA MET A 40 2.82 -4.37 5.36
C MET A 40 4.18 -3.80 5.77
N ARG A 41 4.23 -2.57 6.27
CA ARG A 41 5.46 -2.01 6.84
C ARG A 41 5.96 -2.87 8.00
N ASP A 42 5.07 -3.23 8.92
CA ASP A 42 5.43 -4.04 10.08
C ASP A 42 5.89 -5.45 9.66
N ASN A 43 5.31 -6.01 8.59
CA ASN A 43 5.75 -7.26 7.98
C ASN A 43 7.17 -7.15 7.38
N LEU A 44 7.51 -6.03 6.74
CA LEU A 44 8.86 -5.79 6.21
C LEU A 44 9.89 -5.69 7.34
N LEU A 45 9.55 -5.01 8.44
CA LEU A 45 10.39 -4.94 9.63
C LEU A 45 10.63 -6.34 10.23
N GLU A 46 9.60 -7.19 10.24
CA GLU A 46 9.72 -8.57 10.72
C GLU A 46 10.55 -9.47 9.79
N LEU A 47 10.54 -9.22 8.48
CA LEU A 47 11.46 -9.89 7.55
C LEU A 47 12.90 -9.47 7.82
N SER A 48 13.13 -8.17 8.02
CA SER A 48 14.46 -7.63 8.34
C SER A 48 14.97 -8.14 9.70
N SER A 49 14.12 -8.25 10.72
CA SER A 49 14.50 -8.74 12.06
C SER A 49 14.93 -10.20 12.07
N ARG A 50 14.55 -10.97 11.05
CA ARG A 50 14.88 -12.40 10.87
C ARG A 50 15.93 -12.65 9.78
N ASP A 51 16.61 -11.59 9.29
CA ASP A 51 17.59 -11.67 8.20
C ASP A 51 17.02 -12.30 6.91
N LEU A 52 15.73 -12.05 6.63
CA LEU A 52 15.00 -12.55 5.45
C LEU A 52 14.75 -11.47 4.39
N ASP A 53 15.36 -10.30 4.54
CA ASP A 53 15.32 -9.17 3.60
C ASP A 53 15.87 -9.52 2.21
N ARG A 54 16.71 -10.56 2.10
CA ARG A 54 17.16 -11.09 0.81
C ARG A 54 16.03 -11.60 -0.10
N ILE A 55 14.85 -11.94 0.45
CA ILE A 55 13.71 -12.42 -0.34
C ILE A 55 12.99 -11.19 -0.93
N PRO A 56 12.95 -11.04 -2.26
CA PRO A 56 12.27 -9.91 -2.89
C PRO A 56 10.79 -9.83 -2.50
N VAL A 57 10.32 -8.62 -2.20
CA VAL A 57 8.93 -8.36 -1.84
C VAL A 57 8.24 -7.50 -2.90
N LEU A 58 7.08 -7.97 -3.37
CA LEU A 58 6.18 -7.23 -4.26
C LEU A 58 4.95 -6.78 -3.48
N LEU A 59 4.77 -5.47 -3.36
CA LEU A 59 3.60 -4.85 -2.72
C LEU A 59 2.66 -4.29 -3.77
N GLY A 60 1.35 -4.52 -3.61
CA GLY A 60 0.34 -3.97 -4.51
C GLY A 60 -1.04 -3.86 -3.89
N GLY A 61 -1.99 -3.34 -4.67
CA GLY A 61 -3.38 -3.16 -4.25
C GLY A 61 -3.81 -1.71 -4.12
N ALA A 62 -5.13 -1.50 -4.00
CA ALA A 62 -5.76 -0.19 -4.15
C ALA A 62 -5.32 0.86 -3.11
N ALA A 63 -4.88 0.43 -1.93
CA ALA A 63 -4.43 1.34 -0.88
C ALA A 63 -2.98 1.79 -1.03
N LEU A 64 -2.18 1.13 -1.87
CA LEU A 64 -0.75 1.40 -2.01
C LEU A 64 -0.46 2.33 -3.17
N THR A 65 0.52 3.21 -2.95
CA THR A 65 1.03 4.12 -3.96
C THR A 65 2.51 3.83 -4.20
N ARG A 66 2.98 4.15 -5.40
CA ARG A 66 4.41 4.04 -5.76
C ARG A 66 5.30 4.76 -4.75
N ALA A 67 4.98 6.00 -4.40
CA ALA A 67 5.77 6.81 -3.46
C ALA A 67 5.91 6.14 -2.09
N TYR A 68 4.81 5.60 -1.56
CA TYR A 68 4.82 4.93 -0.26
C TYR A 68 5.72 3.69 -0.27
N VAL A 69 5.61 2.85 -1.30
CA VAL A 69 6.39 1.61 -1.39
C VAL A 69 7.86 1.88 -1.72
N GLU A 70 8.13 2.72 -2.72
CA GLU A 70 9.48 2.93 -3.24
C GLU A 70 10.28 4.01 -2.50
N ARG A 71 9.68 4.77 -1.58
CA ARG A 71 10.42 5.70 -0.70
C ARG A 71 10.20 5.38 0.77
N ASP A 72 8.97 5.56 1.26
CA ASP A 72 8.69 5.53 2.70
C ASP A 72 8.98 4.13 3.31
N LEU A 73 8.67 3.03 2.60
CA LEU A 73 8.93 1.68 3.10
C LEU A 73 10.38 1.21 2.94
N ARG A 74 11.14 1.78 2.00
CA ARG A 74 12.55 1.41 1.78
C ARG A 74 13.45 1.82 2.94
N GLU A 75 13.13 2.94 3.61
CA GLU A 75 13.86 3.38 4.81
C GLU A 75 13.92 2.30 5.89
N ASN A 76 12.95 1.38 5.89
CA ASN A 76 12.77 0.33 6.89
C ASN A 76 13.14 -1.08 6.37
N HIS A 77 13.56 -1.22 5.11
CA HIS A 77 13.82 -2.51 4.48
C HIS A 77 14.96 -2.41 3.45
N SER A 78 16.07 -3.07 3.74
CA SER A 78 17.27 -3.15 2.89
C SER A 78 17.10 -4.06 1.66
N GLY A 79 16.10 -4.93 1.69
CA GLY A 79 15.82 -5.90 0.64
C GLY A 79 15.23 -5.31 -0.63
N ARG A 80 15.13 -6.16 -1.66
CA ARG A 80 14.47 -5.79 -2.92
C ARG A 80 12.97 -5.60 -2.69
N LEU A 81 12.48 -4.39 -2.89
CA LEU A 81 11.09 -4.00 -2.74
C LEU A 81 10.54 -3.42 -4.04
N PHE A 82 9.37 -3.89 -4.46
CA PHE A 82 8.72 -3.47 -5.70
C PHE A 82 7.27 -3.07 -5.48
N TYR A 83 6.82 -2.04 -6.21
CA TYR A 83 5.42 -1.68 -6.31
C TYR A 83 4.81 -2.27 -7.57
N GLY A 84 3.81 -3.13 -7.42
CA GLY A 84 2.97 -3.60 -8.51
C GLY A 84 1.71 -2.73 -8.62
N LYS A 85 1.70 -1.76 -9.54
CA LYS A 85 0.50 -0.95 -9.82
C LYS A 85 -0.66 -1.81 -10.31
N ASP A 86 -0.34 -2.80 -11.13
CA ASP A 86 -1.28 -3.76 -11.69
C ASP A 86 -0.62 -5.15 -11.87
N ALA A 87 -1.42 -6.12 -12.31
CA ALA A 87 -0.97 -7.49 -12.49
C ALA A 87 0.13 -7.63 -13.56
N PHE A 88 0.14 -6.75 -14.58
CA PHE A 88 1.11 -6.82 -15.66
C PHE A 88 2.47 -6.27 -15.22
N GLU A 89 2.49 -5.16 -14.49
CA GLU A 89 3.73 -4.63 -13.90
C GLU A 89 4.33 -5.61 -12.88
N GLY A 90 3.48 -6.26 -12.08
CA GLY A 90 3.91 -7.33 -11.17
C GLY A 90 4.53 -8.51 -11.93
N LEU A 91 3.89 -8.96 -13.02
CA LEU A 91 4.42 -10.03 -13.87
C LEU A 91 5.77 -9.67 -14.47
N HIS A 92 5.90 -8.46 -15.02
CA HIS A 92 7.16 -7.98 -15.62
C HIS A 92 8.30 -7.92 -14.59
N THR A 93 7.98 -7.52 -13.36
CA THR A 93 8.94 -7.53 -12.25
C THR A 93 9.40 -8.95 -11.93
N MET A 94 8.48 -9.91 -11.90
CA MET A 94 8.81 -11.32 -11.67
C MET A 94 9.63 -11.92 -12.81
N ASP A 95 9.35 -11.58 -14.07
CA ASP A 95 10.13 -12.03 -15.24
C ASP A 95 11.59 -11.58 -15.11
N ARG A 96 11.80 -10.31 -14.74
CA ARG A 96 13.14 -9.76 -14.54
C ARG A 96 13.85 -10.38 -13.33
N LEU A 97 13.17 -10.61 -12.21
CA LEU A 97 13.75 -11.31 -11.05
C LEU A 97 14.21 -12.72 -11.42
N MET A 98 13.43 -13.47 -12.19
CA MET A 98 13.82 -14.81 -12.63
C MET A 98 15.02 -14.76 -13.58
N LYS A 99 15.08 -13.76 -14.47
CA LYS A 99 16.21 -13.56 -15.37
C LYS A 99 17.51 -13.29 -14.59
N ILE A 100 17.48 -12.40 -13.61
CA ILE A 100 18.63 -12.11 -12.72
C ILE A 100 19.07 -13.39 -11.98
N LYS A 101 18.12 -14.18 -11.48
CA LYS A 101 18.43 -15.44 -10.80
C LYS A 101 19.09 -16.46 -11.72
N ALA A 102 18.68 -16.53 -12.99
CA ALA A 102 19.18 -17.50 -13.96
C ALA A 102 20.52 -17.10 -14.59
N GLU A 103 20.68 -15.84 -14.95
CA GLU A 103 21.88 -15.32 -15.65
C GLU A 103 22.98 -14.86 -14.68
N GLY A 104 22.66 -14.74 -13.40
CA GLY A 104 23.53 -14.18 -12.38
C GLY A 104 23.35 -12.66 -12.27
N GLU A 105 23.62 -12.15 -11.07
CA GLU A 105 23.42 -10.74 -10.74
C GLU A 105 24.54 -9.88 -11.35
N GLN A 106 24.16 -8.99 -12.26
CA GLN A 106 25.06 -8.00 -12.87
C GLN A 106 25.13 -6.74 -12.00
N GLU A 107 26.14 -5.88 -12.21
CA GLU A 107 26.27 -4.64 -11.40
C GLU A 107 25.02 -3.77 -11.45
N ASP A 108 24.44 -3.59 -12.64
CA ASP A 108 23.21 -2.80 -12.84
C ASP A 108 21.99 -3.40 -12.14
N ASP A 109 22.00 -4.71 -11.88
CA ASP A 109 20.88 -5.38 -11.23
C ASP A 109 20.98 -5.32 -9.71
N LYS A 110 22.16 -5.11 -9.12
CA LYS A 110 22.34 -5.04 -7.65
C LYS A 110 21.49 -3.93 -7.02
N SER A 111 21.43 -2.76 -7.64
CA SER A 111 20.62 -1.64 -7.15
C SER A 111 19.14 -1.75 -7.50
N TRP A 112 18.77 -2.62 -8.45
CA TRP A 112 17.41 -2.68 -8.98
C TRP A 112 16.40 -3.12 -7.91
N GLY A 113 15.51 -2.21 -7.53
CA GLY A 113 14.53 -2.48 -6.48
C GLY A 113 15.12 -2.49 -5.07
N ILE A 114 16.39 -2.13 -4.87
CA ILE A 114 16.93 -1.69 -3.57
C ILE A 114 16.89 -0.17 -3.52
N GLU A 115 17.37 0.47 -4.59
CA GLU A 115 17.27 1.91 -4.79
C GLU A 115 15.95 2.29 -5.48
N PRO A 116 15.44 3.52 -5.24
CA PRO A 116 14.28 4.03 -5.96
C PRO A 116 14.57 4.09 -7.47
N GLY A 117 13.91 3.23 -8.25
CA GLY A 117 13.97 3.26 -9.71
C GLY A 117 12.83 4.10 -10.29
N GLY A 118 13.14 5.02 -11.21
CA GLY A 118 12.13 5.76 -11.97
C GLY A 118 12.15 7.28 -11.73
N ARG A 119 11.01 7.93 -11.96
CA ARG A 119 10.86 9.38 -11.86
C ARG A 119 11.07 9.80 -10.40
N ASP A 120 11.81 10.89 -10.17
CA ASP A 120 12.04 11.44 -8.82
C ASP A 120 10.70 11.92 -8.23
N ILE A 121 10.06 11.05 -7.43
CA ILE A 121 8.80 11.36 -6.75
C ILE A 121 9.16 11.67 -5.30
N PRO A 122 9.02 12.92 -4.83
CA PRO A 122 9.40 13.28 -3.48
C PRO A 122 8.64 12.44 -2.44
N GLY A 123 9.35 12.06 -1.39
CA GLY A 123 8.80 11.25 -0.29
C GLY A 123 7.69 11.99 0.45
N LEU A 124 6.96 11.28 1.33
CA LEU A 124 5.85 11.90 2.07
C LEU A 124 6.32 13.13 2.88
N SER A 125 7.48 13.02 3.55
CA SER A 125 8.07 14.10 4.35
C SER A 125 8.43 15.34 3.51
N GLU A 126 9.02 15.14 2.33
CA GLU A 126 9.37 16.23 1.41
C GLU A 126 8.13 16.92 0.86
N ARG A 127 7.09 16.14 0.52
CA ARG A 127 5.80 16.68 0.04
C ARG A 127 5.06 17.44 1.12
N MET A 128 5.14 16.98 2.38
CA MET A 128 4.59 17.70 3.52
C MET A 128 5.36 18.98 3.79
N ALA A 129 6.70 18.95 3.71
CA ALA A 129 7.54 20.14 3.87
C ALA A 129 7.28 21.19 2.78
N ALA A 130 7.14 20.77 1.52
CA ALA A 130 6.78 21.67 0.41
C ALA A 130 5.42 22.32 0.63
N ARG A 131 4.42 21.57 1.10
CA ARG A 131 3.08 22.09 1.38
C ARG A 131 3.00 22.96 2.64
N ALA A 132 3.89 22.74 3.61
CA ALA A 132 3.91 23.51 4.85
C ALA A 132 4.25 25.01 4.62
N GLY A 133 4.90 25.34 3.49
CA GLY A 133 5.22 26.72 3.11
C GLY A 133 4.24 27.38 2.12
N GLU A 134 3.27 26.65 1.57
CA GLU A 134 2.41 27.11 0.46
C GLU A 134 0.99 27.53 0.90
N GLY A 135 0.69 27.49 2.20
CA GLY A 135 -0.59 27.97 2.73
C GLY A 135 -0.52 29.45 3.14
N PRO A 136 -1.57 30.27 2.94
CA PRO A 136 -1.65 31.57 3.60
C PRO A 136 -1.52 31.34 5.12
N GLU A 137 -0.60 32.06 5.76
CA GLU A 137 -0.48 32.08 7.22
C GLU A 137 -1.87 32.40 7.80
N ALA A 138 -2.42 31.44 8.53
CA ALA A 138 -3.73 31.55 9.13
C ALA A 138 -3.72 32.77 10.08
N PRO A 139 -4.53 33.83 9.87
CA PRO A 139 -4.53 34.98 10.77
C PRO A 139 -4.76 34.53 12.21
N ALA A 140 -4.01 35.10 13.15
CA ALA A 140 -4.00 34.71 14.56
C ALA A 140 -5.40 34.77 15.23
N ASP A 141 -6.31 35.54 14.66
CA ASP A 141 -7.70 35.74 15.10
C ASP A 141 -8.74 35.05 14.18
N LEU A 142 -8.44 33.87 13.65
CA LEU A 142 -9.44 33.05 12.98
C LEU A 142 -10.50 32.58 13.99
N PRO A 143 -11.79 32.88 13.75
CA PRO A 143 -12.85 32.34 14.59
C PRO A 143 -12.89 30.81 14.48
N ALA A 144 -13.27 30.12 15.56
CA ALA A 144 -13.36 28.66 15.60
C ALA A 144 -14.31 28.05 14.54
N ARG A 145 -15.19 28.88 13.96
CA ARG A 145 -16.08 28.53 12.85
C ARG A 145 -16.30 29.74 11.94
N SER A 146 -16.63 29.50 10.68
CA SER A 146 -17.00 30.55 9.74
C SER A 146 -18.25 31.31 10.22
N PRO A 147 -18.22 32.67 10.27
CA PRO A 147 -19.36 33.48 10.69
C PRO A 147 -20.49 33.52 9.66
N GLU A 148 -20.18 33.21 8.40
CA GLU A 148 -21.15 33.19 7.29
C GLU A 148 -22.01 31.91 7.26
N VAL A 149 -21.66 30.89 8.04
CA VAL A 149 -22.39 29.62 8.06
C VAL A 149 -23.55 29.72 9.04
N ALA A 150 -24.77 29.76 8.48
CA ALA A 150 -26.02 29.73 9.23
C ALA A 150 -26.09 28.55 10.20
N THR A 151 -26.59 28.81 11.41
CA THR A 151 -26.73 27.82 12.50
C THR A 151 -28.15 27.29 12.66
N ASP A 152 -29.11 27.92 11.99
CA ASP A 152 -30.55 27.75 12.17
C ASP A 152 -31.24 27.16 10.93
N ASN A 153 -30.48 26.54 10.03
CA ASN A 153 -31.04 25.84 8.88
C ASN A 153 -32.01 24.72 9.33
N GLN A 154 -33.19 24.69 8.72
CA GLN A 154 -34.13 23.58 8.91
C GLN A 154 -33.51 22.30 8.34
N VAL A 155 -33.29 21.31 9.22
CA VAL A 155 -32.77 20.00 8.82
C VAL A 155 -33.94 19.10 8.45
N PHE A 156 -33.78 18.33 7.37
CA PHE A 156 -34.73 17.30 6.98
C PHE A 156 -34.92 16.30 8.13
N VAL A 157 -36.16 16.13 8.59
CA VAL A 157 -36.49 15.11 9.60
C VAL A 157 -36.48 13.75 8.92
N PRO A 158 -35.55 12.84 9.27
CA PRO A 158 -35.47 11.56 8.61
C PRO A 158 -36.74 10.73 8.88
N PRO A 159 -37.22 9.94 7.91
CA PRO A 159 -38.43 9.14 8.05
C PRO A 159 -38.30 8.04 9.11
N PHE A 160 -37.08 7.69 9.51
CA PHE A 160 -36.82 6.80 10.64
C PHE A 160 -35.53 7.20 11.35
N LEU A 161 -35.44 6.87 12.64
CA LEU A 161 -34.22 6.95 13.44
C LEU A 161 -33.86 5.54 13.95
N GLY A 162 -32.57 5.29 14.19
CA GLY A 162 -32.08 4.00 14.67
C GLY A 162 -31.56 3.08 13.56
N THR A 163 -31.51 1.78 13.82
CA THR A 163 -30.95 0.77 12.89
C THR A 163 -32.07 -0.10 12.33
N ARG A 164 -32.06 -0.32 11.01
CA ARG A 164 -32.98 -1.23 10.32
C ARG A 164 -32.19 -2.17 9.42
N VAL A 165 -32.46 -3.47 9.52
CA VAL A 165 -31.87 -4.49 8.64
C VAL A 165 -32.76 -4.65 7.42
N VAL A 166 -32.22 -4.40 6.23
CA VAL A 166 -32.89 -4.69 4.95
C VAL A 166 -32.39 -6.05 4.47
N LYS A 167 -33.30 -6.95 4.13
CA LYS A 167 -32.99 -8.30 3.61
C LYS A 167 -33.73 -8.51 2.30
N GLY A 168 -33.13 -9.29 1.40
CA GLY A 168 -33.82 -9.79 0.21
C GLY A 168 -33.94 -8.78 -0.94
N THR A 169 -33.00 -7.85 -1.09
CA THR A 169 -32.92 -7.00 -2.28
C THR A 169 -32.56 -7.87 -3.51
N PRO A 170 -33.42 -7.93 -4.56
CA PRO A 170 -33.12 -8.67 -5.77
C PRO A 170 -31.89 -8.15 -6.50
N ILE A 171 -31.16 -9.03 -7.19
CA ILE A 171 -29.96 -8.64 -7.94
C ILE A 171 -30.30 -7.68 -9.09
N ASP A 172 -31.47 -7.85 -9.72
CA ASP A 172 -31.92 -6.99 -10.81
C ASP A 172 -32.16 -5.55 -10.32
N GLU A 173 -32.63 -5.39 -9.09
CA GLU A 173 -32.79 -4.08 -8.47
C GLU A 173 -31.42 -3.42 -8.26
N ILE A 174 -30.42 -4.17 -7.79
CA ILE A 174 -29.04 -3.68 -7.60
C ILE A 174 -28.40 -3.32 -8.95
N ALA A 175 -28.56 -4.16 -9.96
CA ALA A 175 -27.96 -3.97 -11.29
C ALA A 175 -28.54 -2.76 -12.05
N GLY A 176 -29.70 -2.26 -11.64
CA GLY A 176 -30.32 -1.06 -12.21
C GLY A 176 -29.75 0.27 -11.69
N TRP A 177 -28.88 0.26 -10.67
CA TRP A 177 -28.24 1.46 -10.10
C TRP A 177 -26.88 1.78 -10.75
#